data_AF-A0AAW6UP18-F1
#
_entry.id   AF-A0AAW6UP18-F1
#
_cell.length_a   1.000
_cell.length_b   1.000
_cell.length_c   1.000
_cell.angle_alpha   90.00
_cell.angle_beta   90.00
_cell.angle_gamma   90.00
#
_symmetry.space_group_name_H-M   'P 1'
#
loop_
_entity.id
_entity.type
_entity.pdbx_description
1 polymer ?
#
loop_
_entity_poly.entity_id
_entity_poly.type
_entity_poly.pdbx_seq_one_letter_code
_entity_poly.pdbx_strand_id
1 'polypeptide(L)' 'MQFNLIHVLGVDRANDKNTLDVALRGSDGSIHNFTIDITGKTAENLTLRDVEKLAIQHAKSSFANCTNG' A
#
# COMPACT_ATOMS: atom_id res chain seq x y z
N MET A 1 -14.24 5.05 -4.09
CA MET A 1 -12.92 4.85 -4.71
C MET A 1 -12.62 3.37 -4.75
N GLN A 2 -12.48 2.79 -5.94
CA GLN A 2 -12.02 1.40 -6.13
C GLN A 2 -10.56 1.44 -6.57
N PHE A 3 -9.76 0.56 -5.99
CA PHE A 3 -8.33 0.44 -6.26
C PHE A 3 -7.99 -1.04 -6.44
N ASN A 4 -7.09 -1.34 -7.37
CA ASN A 4 -6.53 -2.67 -7.56
C ASN A 4 -5.02 -2.62 -7.41
N LEU A 5 -4.42 -3.64 -6.78
CA LEU A 5 -2.97 -3.76 -6.71
C LEU A 5 -2.41 -4.11 -8.09
N ILE A 6 -1.46 -3.31 -8.56
CA ILE A 6 -0.80 -3.54 -9.86
C ILE A 6 0.66 -3.95 -9.70
N HIS A 7 1.38 -3.42 -8.71
CA HIS A 7 2.78 -3.76 -8.47
C HIS A 7 3.12 -3.77 -6.97
N VAL A 8 4.00 -4.69 -6.60
CA VAL A 8 4.78 -4.67 -5.35
C VAL A 8 6.24 -4.48 -5.78
N LEU A 9 6.83 -3.34 -5.44
CA LEU A 9 8.12 -2.89 -5.97
C LEU A 9 9.30 -3.40 -5.13
N GLY A 10 9.12 -3.55 -3.82
CA GLY A 10 10.17 -4.01 -2.93
C GLY A 10 9.75 -4.02 -1.46
N VAL A 11 10.56 -4.71 -0.65
CA VAL A 11 10.51 -4.63 0.81
C VAL A 11 11.78 -3.91 1.25
N ASP A 12 11.65 -2.78 1.92
CA ASP A 12 12.77 -2.15 2.61
C ASP A 12 12.76 -2.59 4.08
N ARG A 13 13.91 -3.08 4.53
CA ARG A 13 14.15 -3.59 5.89
C ARG A 13 15.27 -2.76 6.49
N ALA A 14 14.94 -1.56 6.96
CA ALA A 14 15.89 -0.63 7.54
C ALA A 14 15.44 -0.21 8.94
N ASN A 15 16.38 -0.21 9.90
CA ASN A 15 16.18 0.30 11.27
C ASN A 15 14.90 -0.25 11.96
N ASP A 16 14.74 -1.57 11.97
CA ASP A 16 13.57 -2.30 12.52
C ASP A 16 12.22 -1.96 11.89
N LYS A 17 12.20 -1.16 10.82
CA LYS A 17 11.01 -0.92 10.00
C LYS A 17 11.01 -1.90 8.83
N ASN A 18 9.85 -2.52 8.63
CA ASN A 18 9.56 -3.24 7.41
C ASN A 18 8.57 -2.41 6.61
N THR A 19 8.98 -1.83 5.50
CA THR A 19 8.09 -1.12 4.59
C THR A 19 7.97 -1.86 3.27
N LEU A 20 6.85 -1.64 2.60
CA LEU A 20 6.54 -2.26 1.32
C LEU A 20 6.07 -1.18 0.35
N ASP A 21 6.76 -1.08 -0.78
CA ASP A 21 6.43 -0.13 -1.83
C ASP A 21 5.43 -0.77 -2.79
N VAL A 22 4.28 -0.14 -2.96
CA VAL A 22 3.16 -0.64 -3.77
C VAL A 22 2.64 0.40 -4.72
N ALA A 23 2.17 -0.06 -5.87
CA ALA A 23 1.39 0.76 -6.80
C ALA A 23 -0.05 0.23 -6.87
N LEU A 24 -0.99 1.14 -6.70
CA LEU A 24 -2.42 0.91 -6.89
C LEU A 24 -2.92 1.66 -8.12
N ARG A 25 -3.83 1.03 -8.87
CA ARG A 25 -4.55 1.70 -9.96
C ARG A 25 -5.97 2.04 -9.52
N GLY A 26 -6.33 3.32 -9.62
CA GLY A 26 -7.69 3.81 -9.42
C GLY A 26 -8.61 3.42 -10.59
N SER A 27 -9.91 3.40 -10.33
CA SER A 27 -10.94 3.14 -11.37
C SER A 27 -10.97 4.18 -12.49
N ASP A 28 -10.47 5.39 -12.23
CA ASP A 28 -10.28 6.47 -13.19
C ASP A 28 -9.01 6.33 -14.04
N GLY A 29 -8.23 5.27 -13.82
CA GLY A 29 -6.98 5.00 -14.51
C GLY A 29 -5.76 5.67 -13.88
N SER A 30 -5.91 6.44 -12.81
CA SER A 30 -4.80 7.02 -12.06
C SER A 30 -3.93 5.94 -11.40
N ILE A 31 -2.63 6.21 -11.26
CA ILE A 31 -1.68 5.33 -10.59
C ILE A 31 -1.17 6.04 -9.33
N HIS A 32 -1.23 5.35 -8.20
CA HIS A 32 -0.79 5.86 -6.91
C HIS A 32 0.27 4.95 -6.32
N ASN A 33 1.40 5.52 -5.94
CA ASN A 33 2.48 4.80 -5.27
C ASN A 33 2.42 5.09 -3.77
N PHE A 34 2.49 4.05 -2.97
CA PHE A 34 2.48 4.14 -1.51
C PHE A 34 3.61 3.31 -0.93
N THR A 35 4.21 3.83 0.13
CA THR A 35 5.08 3.06 1.03
C THR A 35 4.24 2.70 2.26
N ILE A 36 3.90 1.42 2.41
CA ILE A 36 3.11 0.95 3.54
C ILE A 36 4.01 0.38 4.63
N ASP A 37 3.76 0.75 5.88
CA ASP A 37 4.44 0.18 7.04
C ASP A 37 3.82 -1.19 7.37
N ILE A 38 4.64 -2.23 7.34
CA ILE A 38 4.30 -3.61 7.71
C ILE A 38 5.12 -4.07 8.92
N THR A 39 5.66 -3.15 9.72
CA THR A 39 6.38 -3.46 10.96
C THR A 39 5.52 -4.32 11.90
N GLY A 40 6.11 -5.35 12.50
CA GLY A 40 5.39 -6.36 13.27
C GLY A 40 4.64 -7.41 12.45
N LYS A 41 4.62 -7.29 11.11
CA LYS A 41 4.19 -8.36 10.19
C LYS A 41 5.41 -8.97 9.52
N THR A 42 5.45 -10.31 9.45
CA THR A 42 6.49 -11.00 8.68
C THR A 42 6.14 -10.89 7.20
N ALA A 43 6.96 -10.17 6.42
CA ALA A 43 6.74 -9.96 4.99
C ALA A 43 6.57 -11.29 4.22
N GLU A 44 7.29 -12.33 4.62
CA GLU A 44 7.24 -13.68 4.02
C GLU A 44 5.90 -14.40 4.24
N ASN A 45 5.12 -13.98 5.24
CA ASN A 45 3.80 -14.54 5.53
C ASN A 45 2.67 -13.73 4.88
N LEU A 46 2.97 -12.62 4.20
CA LEU A 46 1.97 -11.80 3.54
C LEU A 46 1.70 -12.36 2.14
N THR A 47 0.46 -12.76 1.90
CA THR A 47 0.02 -13.07 0.54
C THR A 47 -0.16 -11.78 -0.27
N LEU A 48 -0.14 -11.87 -1.60
CA LEU A 48 -0.45 -10.73 -2.47
C LEU A 48 -1.83 -10.12 -2.16
N ARG A 49 -2.79 -10.95 -1.73
CA ARG A 49 -4.13 -10.51 -1.31
C ARG A 49 -4.09 -9.73 -0.01
N ASP A 50 -3.23 -10.10 0.93
CA ASP A 50 -3.06 -9.36 2.19
C ASP A 50 -2.38 -8.01 1.94
N VAL A 51 -1.36 -8.00 1.08
CA VAL A 51 -0.72 -6.77 0.60
C VAL A 51 -1.71 -5.85 -0.06
N GLU A 52 -2.55 -6.37 -0.96
CA GLU A 52 -3.59 -5.58 -1.62
C GLU A 52 -4.57 -4.97 -0.62
N LYS A 53 -5.05 -5.74 0.35
CA LYS A 53 -5.96 -5.22 1.40
C LYS A 53 -5.30 -4.11 2.22
N LEU A 54 -4.05 -4.30 2.64
CA LEU A 54 -3.30 -3.29 3.42
C LEU A 54 -3.07 -2.02 2.59
N ALA A 55 -2.68 -2.16 1.33
CA ALA A 55 -2.47 -1.05 0.42
C ALA A 55 -3.76 -0.25 0.18
N ILE A 56 -4.89 -0.94 -0.07
CA ILE A 56 -6.19 -0.29 -0.26
C ILE A 56 -6.65 0.41 1.02
N GLN A 57 -6.44 -0.18 2.19
CA GLN A 57 -6.74 0.46 3.47
C GLN A 57 -5.91 1.72 3.67
N HIS A 58 -4.60 1.64 3.44
CA HIS A 58 -3.69 2.78 3.52
C HIS A 58 -4.12 3.90 2.57
N ALA A 59 -4.38 3.58 1.30
CA ALA A 59 -4.84 4.54 0.30
C ALA A 59 -6.14 5.22 0.73
N LYS A 60 -7.13 4.46 1.22
CA LYS A 60 -8.40 5.02 1.73
C LYS A 60 -8.16 5.99 2.88
N SER A 61 -7.26 5.67 3.82
CA SER A 61 -6.89 6.57 4.92
C SER A 61 -6.15 7.82 4.43
N SER A 62 -5.21 7.67 3.50
CA SER A 62 -4.47 8.80 2.91
C SER A 62 -5.39 9.75 2.15
N PHE A 63 -6.34 9.24 1.37
CA PHE A 63 -7.33 10.06 0.67
C PHE A 63 -8.43 10.59 1.58
N ALA A 64 -8.78 9.90 2.66
CA ALA A 64 -9.71 10.44 3.65
C ALA A 64 -9.14 11.70 4.34
N ASN A 65 -7.82 11.77 4.48
CA ASN A 65 -7.11 12.97 4.94
C ASN A 65 -6.91 14.03 3.84
N CYS A 66 -7.28 13.74 2.59
CA CYS A 66 -7.45 14.74 1.54
C CYS A 66 -8.86 15.35 1.62
N THR A 67 -9.24 15.94 2.75
CA THR A 67 -10.38 16.87 2.77
C THR A 67 -9.93 18.17 2.12
N ASN A 68 -10.34 18.34 0.86
CA ASN A 68 -10.46 19.60 0.09
C ASN A 68 -9.77 20.82 0.71
N GLY A 69 -8.60 21.18 0.17
CA GLY A 69 -8.17 22.57 0.13
C GLY A 69 -8.95 23.34 -0.92
#